data_AF-A0A931ZFX7-F1
#
_entry.id   AF-A0A931ZFX7-F1
#
_cell.length_a   1.000
_cell.length_b   1.000
_cell.length_c   1.000
_cell.angle_alpha   90.00
_cell.angle_beta   90.00
_cell.angle_gamma   90.00
#
_symmetry.space_group_name_H-M   'P 1'
#
loop_
_entity.id
_entity.type
_entity.pdbx_description
1 polymer ?
#
loop_
_entity_poly.entity_id
_entity_poly.type
_entity_poly.pdbx_seq_one_letter_code
_entity_poly.pdbx_strand_id
1 'polypeptide(L)'
;AIDLKSVTGMQHGLGVPKTAMLDELLAWCRANAIDLKSVTGMQAGLGVPKTAMLDELLAWCRANAIDLKSVTGMQNGLGVPKTAMLDELLAWCRANAIDLKSVTGMQAGLGVPNSKRKQELLKILKI
;
A
#
# COMPACT_ATOMS: atom_id res chain seq x y z
N ALA A 1 -15.31 8.12 -14.51
CA ALA A 1 -15.57 6.76 -15.03
C ALA A 1 -14.77 5.76 -14.21
N ILE A 2 -15.33 4.59 -13.89
CA ILE A 2 -14.57 3.51 -13.23
C ILE A 2 -13.54 2.99 -14.25
N ASP A 3 -12.27 2.94 -13.87
CA ASP A 3 -11.24 2.34 -14.73
C ASP A 3 -11.41 0.81 -14.70
N LEU A 4 -12.09 0.27 -15.71
CA LEU A 4 -12.30 -1.17 -15.84
C LEU A 4 -10.98 -1.96 -15.85
N LYS A 5 -9.88 -1.37 -16.38
CA LYS A 5 -8.58 -2.04 -16.39
C LYS A 5 -8.07 -2.27 -14.97
N SER A 6 -8.23 -1.28 -14.10
CA SER A 6 -7.87 -1.37 -12.68
C SER A 6 -8.60 -2.50 -11.97
N VAL A 7 -9.91 -2.64 -12.20
CA VAL A 7 -10.71 -3.71 -11.60
C VAL A 7 -10.30 -5.09 -12.14
N THR A 8 -10.07 -5.22 -13.44
CA THR A 8 -9.62 -6.49 -14.03
C THR A 8 -8.22 -6.91 -13.57
N GLY A 9 -7.30 -5.97 -13.35
CA GLY A 9 -5.97 -6.26 -12.83
C GLY A 9 -6.01 -6.75 -11.39
N MET A 10 -6.80 -6.11 -10.53
CA MET A 10 -7.03 -6.54 -9.15
C MET A 10 -7.65 -7.95 -9.06
N GLN A 11 -8.54 -8.31 -10.00
CA GLN A 11 -9.28 -9.58 -10.01
C GLN A 11 -8.69 -10.66 -10.92
N HIS A 12 -7.48 -10.48 -11.42
CA HIS A 12 -6.87 -11.43 -12.35
C HIS A 12 -6.85 -12.85 -11.77
N GLY A 13 -7.48 -13.81 -12.46
CA GLY A 13 -7.57 -15.20 -12.01
C GLY A 13 -8.59 -15.50 -10.90
N LEU A 14 -9.33 -14.49 -10.40
CA LEU A 14 -10.25 -14.63 -9.27
C LEU A 14 -11.74 -14.55 -9.66
N GLY A 15 -12.03 -14.40 -10.95
CA GLY A 15 -13.39 -14.21 -11.47
C GLY A 15 -13.95 -12.81 -11.22
N VAL A 16 -15.25 -12.65 -11.45
CA VAL A 16 -15.94 -11.36 -11.26
C VAL A 16 -16.28 -11.19 -9.77
N PRO A 17 -15.88 -10.07 -9.12
CA PRO A 17 -16.20 -9.84 -7.72
C PRO A 17 -17.70 -9.58 -7.56
N LYS A 18 -18.23 -9.82 -6.36
CA LYS A 18 -19.60 -9.41 -6.02
C LYS A 18 -19.71 -7.89 -6.17
N THR A 19 -20.78 -7.42 -6.81
CA THR A 19 -21.04 -5.99 -7.03
C THR A 19 -20.99 -5.18 -5.74
N ALA A 20 -21.60 -5.70 -4.67
CA ALA A 20 -21.59 -5.07 -3.35
C ALA A 20 -20.17 -4.79 -2.83
N MET A 21 -19.19 -5.69 -3.06
CA MET A 21 -17.81 -5.47 -2.62
C MET A 21 -17.14 -4.34 -3.42
N LEU A 22 -17.40 -4.28 -4.73
CA LEU A 22 -16.86 -3.22 -5.57
C LEU A 22 -17.50 -1.86 -5.23
N ASP A 23 -18.81 -1.83 -4.98
CA ASP A 23 -19.53 -0.63 -4.57
C ASP A 23 -19.02 -0.10 -3.22
N GLU A 24 -18.78 -1.00 -2.27
CA GLU A 24 -18.19 -0.67 -0.97
C GLU A 24 -16.79 -0.06 -1.13
N LEU A 25 -15.92 -0.66 -1.94
CA LEU A 25 -14.59 -0.13 -2.23
C LEU A 25 -14.65 1.25 -2.90
N LEU A 26 -15.55 1.43 -3.88
CA LEU A 26 -15.72 2.70 -4.58
C LEU A 26 -16.24 3.80 -3.66
N ALA A 27 -17.21 3.47 -2.80
CA ALA A 27 -17.72 4.38 -1.78
C ALA A 27 -16.60 4.78 -0.81
N TRP A 28 -15.80 3.82 -0.34
CA TRP A 28 -14.66 4.06 0.52
C TRP A 28 -13.62 4.99 -0.13
N CYS A 29 -13.27 4.76 -1.40
CA CYS A 29 -12.33 5.59 -2.14
C CYS A 29 -12.84 7.04 -2.27
N ARG A 30 -14.13 7.22 -2.60
CA ARG A 30 -14.76 8.56 -2.70
C ARG A 30 -14.77 9.28 -1.36
N ALA A 31 -15.18 8.60 -0.30
CA ALA A 31 -15.27 9.17 1.05
C ALA A 31 -13.91 9.65 1.58
N ASN A 32 -12.83 8.98 1.19
CA ASN A 32 -11.48 9.30 1.62
C ASN A 32 -10.65 10.07 0.59
N ALA A 33 -11.25 10.49 -0.54
CA ALA A 33 -10.57 11.15 -1.66
C ALA A 33 -9.33 10.38 -2.16
N ILE A 34 -9.42 9.04 -2.21
CA ILE A 34 -8.36 8.16 -2.68
C ILE A 34 -8.64 7.72 -4.11
N ASP A 35 -7.61 7.76 -4.97
CA ASP A 35 -7.71 7.16 -6.30
C ASP A 35 -7.81 5.64 -6.18
N LEU A 36 -8.84 5.08 -6.84
CA LEU A 36 -9.05 3.64 -6.95
C LEU A 36 -7.78 2.92 -7.43
N LYS A 37 -6.99 3.56 -8.31
CA LYS A 37 -5.73 3.00 -8.84
C LYS A 37 -4.74 2.64 -7.75
N SER A 38 -4.65 3.43 -6.68
CA SER A 38 -3.77 3.16 -5.55
C SER A 38 -4.13 1.83 -4.89
N VAL A 39 -5.43 1.58 -4.67
CA VAL A 39 -5.91 0.33 -4.08
C VAL A 39 -5.76 -0.84 -5.05
N THR A 40 -6.20 -0.68 -6.30
CA THR A 40 -6.17 -1.78 -7.29
C THR A 40 -4.75 -2.18 -7.69
N GLY A 41 -3.79 -1.24 -7.70
CA GLY A 41 -2.38 -1.52 -7.95
C GLY A 41 -1.78 -2.35 -6.81
N MET A 42 -1.99 -1.90 -5.57
CA MET A 42 -1.61 -2.66 -4.37
C MET A 42 -2.22 -4.08 -4.35
N GLN A 43 -3.46 -4.23 -4.82
CA GLN A 43 -4.20 -5.49 -4.83
C GLN A 43 -4.17 -6.25 -6.16
N ALA A 44 -3.23 -5.96 -7.07
CA ALA A 44 -3.15 -6.65 -8.36
C ALA A 44 -3.10 -8.18 -8.19
N GLY A 45 -4.11 -8.89 -8.73
CA GLY A 45 -4.28 -10.35 -8.59
C GLY A 45 -4.69 -10.86 -7.21
N LEU A 46 -5.00 -9.98 -6.25
CA LEU A 46 -5.32 -10.32 -4.86
C LEU A 46 -6.80 -10.07 -4.49
N GLY A 47 -7.55 -9.55 -5.44
CA GLY A 47 -8.98 -9.30 -5.34
C GLY A 47 -9.36 -8.07 -4.51
N VAL A 48 -10.66 -7.84 -4.37
CA VAL A 48 -11.19 -6.68 -3.64
C VAL A 48 -10.85 -6.81 -2.14
N PRO A 49 -10.11 -5.86 -1.54
CA PRO A 49 -9.78 -5.90 -0.13
C PRO A 49 -11.00 -5.54 0.72
N LYS A 50 -11.02 -5.96 1.99
CA LYS A 50 -11.98 -5.45 2.97
C LYS A 50 -11.66 -3.99 3.29
N THR A 51 -12.67 -3.13 3.31
CA THR A 51 -12.54 -1.70 3.65
C THR A 51 -11.94 -1.48 5.03
N ALA A 52 -12.25 -2.32 6.02
CA ALA A 52 -11.64 -2.26 7.35
C ALA A 52 -10.10 -2.33 7.34
N MET A 53 -9.50 -3.09 6.40
CA MET A 53 -8.04 -3.13 6.25
C MET A 53 -7.50 -1.84 5.65
N LEU A 54 -8.26 -1.22 4.74
CA LEU A 54 -7.92 0.08 4.16
C LEU A 54 -8.06 1.21 5.19
N ASP A 55 -9.08 1.15 6.06
CA ASP A 55 -9.26 2.09 7.17
C ASP A 55 -8.09 2.03 8.13
N GLU A 56 -7.65 0.83 8.52
CA GLU A 56 -6.49 0.64 9.40
C GLU A 56 -5.22 1.24 8.77
N LEU A 57 -4.96 0.95 7.50
CA LEU A 57 -3.82 1.49 6.77
C LEU A 57 -3.89 3.02 6.65
N LEU A 58 -5.06 3.56 6.30
CA LEU A 58 -5.25 4.99 6.12
C LEU A 58 -5.14 5.75 7.44
N ALA A 59 -5.68 5.20 8.53
CA ALA A 59 -5.51 5.75 9.87
C ALA A 59 -4.03 5.78 10.27
N TRP A 60 -3.29 4.69 10.01
CA TRP A 60 -1.86 4.64 10.23
C TRP A 60 -1.09 5.69 9.42
N CYS A 61 -1.42 5.85 8.13
CA CYS A 61 -0.82 6.86 7.26
C CYS A 61 -1.07 8.28 7.79
N ARG A 62 -2.31 8.60 8.17
CA ARG A 62 -2.69 9.91 8.73
C ARG A 62 -1.97 10.19 10.05
N ALA A 63 -1.93 9.21 10.96
CA ALA A 63 -1.28 9.35 12.27
C ALA A 63 0.23 9.61 12.17
N ASN A 64 0.86 9.13 11.09
CA ASN A 64 2.29 9.29 10.86
C ASN A 64 2.62 10.35 9.78
N ALA A 65 1.63 11.11 9.32
CA ALA A 65 1.77 12.13 8.26
C ALA A 65 2.41 11.58 6.96
N ILE A 66 2.04 10.35 6.58
CA ILE A 66 2.52 9.65 5.39
C ILE A 66 1.42 9.66 4.32
N ASP A 67 1.79 9.90 3.07
CA ASP A 67 0.88 9.72 1.94
C ASP A 67 0.59 8.23 1.74
N LEU A 68 -0.70 7.86 1.70
CA LEU A 68 -1.14 6.51 1.39
C LEU A 68 -0.47 5.99 0.10
N LYS A 69 -0.26 6.86 -0.90
CA LYS A 69 0.37 6.52 -2.18
C LYS A 69 1.78 5.97 -2.02
N SER A 70 2.53 6.42 -1.01
CA SER A 70 3.86 5.89 -0.70
C SER A 70 3.76 4.41 -0.28
N VAL A 71 2.78 4.06 0.55
CA VAL A 71 2.60 2.68 1.00
C VAL A 71 2.03 1.82 -0.13
N THR A 72 1.00 2.29 -0.84
CA THR A 72 0.39 1.51 -1.95
C THR A 72 1.37 1.30 -3.10
N GLY A 73 2.25 2.28 -3.37
CA GLY A 73 3.31 2.14 -4.38
C GLY A 73 4.36 1.11 -3.97
N MET A 74 4.80 1.14 -2.70
CA MET A 74 5.69 0.12 -2.15
C MET A 74 5.07 -1.28 -2.23
N GLN A 75 3.76 -1.38 -1.97
CA GLN A 75 3.01 -2.63 -1.92
C GLN A 75 2.33 -3.02 -3.24
N ASN A 76 2.72 -2.44 -4.38
CA ASN A 76 2.10 -2.74 -5.67
C ASN A 76 2.14 -4.25 -5.97
N GLY A 77 0.96 -4.90 -6.05
CA GLY A 77 0.79 -6.34 -6.24
C GLY A 77 1.04 -7.22 -5.01
N LEU A 78 1.24 -6.63 -3.82
CA LEU A 78 1.60 -7.34 -2.59
C LEU A 78 0.55 -7.22 -1.47
N GLY A 79 -0.55 -6.52 -1.76
CA GLY A 79 -1.71 -6.38 -0.90
C GLY A 79 -1.54 -5.39 0.24
N VAL A 80 -2.62 -5.19 1.00
CA VAL A 80 -2.61 -4.30 2.17
C VAL A 80 -1.64 -4.84 3.23
N PRO A 81 -0.59 -4.09 3.61
CA PRO A 81 0.35 -4.51 4.65
C PRO A 81 -0.29 -4.41 6.03
N LYS A 82 0.20 -5.21 6.98
CA LYS A 82 -0.13 -5.03 8.39
C LYS A 82 0.56 -3.77 8.93
N THR A 83 -0.15 -2.97 9.71
CA THR A 83 0.38 -1.75 10.34
C THR A 83 1.61 -2.01 11.21
N ALA A 84 1.66 -3.13 11.92
CA ALA A 84 2.84 -3.53 12.70
C ALA A 84 4.14 -3.61 11.86
N MET A 85 4.06 -4.06 10.60
CA MET A 85 5.22 -4.09 9.70
C MET A 85 5.66 -2.68 9.29
N LEU A 86 4.70 -1.75 9.17
CA LEU A 86 4.96 -0.35 8.87
C LEU A 86 5.55 0.37 10.09
N ASP A 87 5.10 0.04 11.31
CA ASP A 87 5.68 0.55 12.56
C ASP A 87 7.14 0.13 12.70
N GLU A 88 7.45 -1.14 12.46
CA GLU A 88 8.84 -1.63 12.45
C GLU A 88 9.71 -0.93 11.40
N LEU A 89 9.14 -0.65 10.22
CA LEU A 89 9.83 0.09 9.17
C LEU A 89 10.09 1.53 9.58
N LEU A 90 9.08 2.21 10.14
CA LEU A 90 9.16 3.60 10.55
C LEU A 90 10.12 3.77 11.73
N ALA A 91 10.08 2.87 12.72
CA ALA A 91 11.03 2.84 13.82
C ALA A 91 12.47 2.66 13.31
N TRP A 92 12.68 1.75 12.36
CA TRP A 92 13.98 1.57 11.73
C TRP A 92 14.46 2.82 10.97
N CYS A 93 13.57 3.49 10.24
CA CYS A 93 13.88 4.74 9.53
C CYS A 93 14.30 5.84 10.53
N ARG A 94 13.53 6.04 11.60
CA ARG A 94 13.83 7.00 12.67
C ARG A 94 15.17 6.71 13.35
N ALA A 95 15.43 5.46 13.72
CA ALA A 95 16.69 5.05 14.33
C ALA A 95 17.92 5.29 13.44
N ASN A 96 17.72 5.39 12.12
CA ASN A 96 18.79 5.61 11.16
C ASN A 96 18.80 7.01 10.54
N ALA A 97 17.93 7.92 11.00
CA ALA A 97 17.73 9.25 10.42
C ALA A 97 17.43 9.21 8.90
N ILE A 98 16.66 8.21 8.47
CA ILE A 98 16.24 8.02 7.08
C ILE A 98 14.80 8.51 6.90
N ASP A 99 14.54 9.26 5.84
CA ASP A 99 13.17 9.55 5.42
C ASP A 99 12.49 8.28 4.87
N LEU A 100 11.33 7.93 5.43
CA LEU A 100 10.51 6.81 4.95
C LEU A 100 10.16 6.96 3.46
N LYS A 101 10.02 8.19 2.95
CA LYS A 101 9.74 8.42 1.52
C LYS A 101 10.86 7.89 0.63
N SER A 102 12.12 8.00 1.05
CA SER A 102 13.26 7.43 0.34
C SER A 102 13.19 5.90 0.28
N VAL A 103 12.79 5.27 1.38
CA VAL A 103 12.62 3.81 1.44
C VAL A 103 11.45 3.36 0.57
N THR A 104 10.27 3.96 0.73
CA THR A 104 9.08 3.60 -0.06
C THR A 104 9.30 3.79 -1.56
N GLY A 105 10.05 4.82 -1.97
CA GLY A 105 10.47 5.00 -3.36
C GLY A 105 11.39 3.90 -3.88
N MET A 106 12.42 3.53 -3.12
CA MET A 106 13.32 2.41 -3.44
C MET A 106 12.66 1.02 -3.33
N GLN A 107 11.47 0.95 -2.73
CA GLN A 107 10.71 -0.28 -2.52
C GLN A 107 9.40 -0.32 -3.30
N ALA A 108 9.24 0.53 -4.33
CA ALA A 108 8.10 0.46 -5.24
C ALA A 108 7.94 -0.97 -5.82
N GLY A 109 6.82 -1.62 -5.50
CA GLY A 109 6.51 -3.01 -5.88
C GLY A 109 7.36 -4.09 -5.22
N LEU A 110 8.17 -3.77 -4.20
CA LEU A 110 9.03 -4.72 -3.50
C LEU A 110 8.57 -4.99 -2.05
N GLY A 111 7.56 -4.26 -1.59
CA GLY A 111 6.93 -4.42 -0.29
C GLY A 111 7.73 -3.84 0.86
N VAL A 112 7.22 -4.01 2.07
CA VAL A 112 7.94 -3.63 3.30
C VAL A 112 9.27 -4.40 3.37
N PRO A 113 10.43 -3.71 3.48
CA PRO A 113 11.72 -4.38 3.46
C PRO A 113 11.90 -5.26 4.70
N ASN A 114 12.38 -6.49 4.48
CA ASN A 114 12.86 -7.35 5.54
C ASN A 114 14.23 -6.90 6.08
N SER A 115 14.75 -7.59 7.09
CA SER A 115 16.02 -7.22 7.74
C SER A 115 17.22 -7.19 6.78
N LYS A 116 17.32 -8.13 5.84
CA LYS A 116 18.40 -8.14 4.84
C LYS A 116 18.30 -6.91 3.94
N ARG A 117 17.11 -6.61 3.44
CA ARG A 117 16.89 -5.46 2.55
C ARG A 117 17.11 -4.13 3.27
N LYS A 118 16.74 -4.04 4.55
CA LYS A 118 17.07 -2.88 5.41
C LYS A 118 18.59 -2.65 5.49
N GLN A 119 19.41 -3.69 5.61
CA GLN A 119 20.88 -3.55 5.61
C GLN A 119 21.41 -3.02 4.26
N GLU A 120 20.85 -3.48 3.14
CA GLU A 120 21.22 -2.99 1.81
C GLU A 120 20.83 -1.52 1.62
N LEU A 121 19.60 -1.15 2.00
CA LEU A 121 19.12 0.23 1.96
C LEU A 121 19.98 1.16 2.81
N LEU A 122 20.42 0.71 3.99
CA LEU A 122 21.29 1.49 4.86
C LEU A 122 22.62 1.84 4.18
N LYS A 123 23.21 0.87 3.47
CA LYS A 123 24.45 1.09 2.72
C LYS A 123 24.25 2.12 1.60
N ILE A 124 23.09 2.16 0.96
CA ILE A 124 22.81 3.08 -0.15
C ILE A 124 22.50 4.49 0.37
N LEU A 125 21.73 4.59 1.46
CA LEU A 125 21.19 5.85 1.98
C LEU A 125 22.13 6.61 2.92
N LYS A 126 23.22 5.99 3.37
CA LYS A 126 24.24 6.59 4.25
C LYS A 126 25.61 6.79 3.57
N ILE A 127 25.66 6.69 2.24
CA ILE A 127 26.79 7.19 1.43
C ILE A 127 26.61 8.69 1.25
#